data_AF-A8RWL3-F1
#
_entry.id   AF-A8RWL3-F1
#
_cell.length_a   1.000
_cell.length_b   1.000
_cell.length_c   1.000
_cell.angle_alpha   90.00
_cell.angle_beta   90.00
_cell.angle_gamma   90.00
#
_symmetry.space_group_name_H-M   'P 1'
#
loop_
_entity.id
_entity.type
_entity.pdbx_description
1 polymer ?
#
loop_
_entity_poly.entity_id
_entity_poly.type
_entity_poly.pdbx_seq_one_letter_code
_entity_poly.pdbx_strand_id
1 'polypeptide(L)'
;MPIQNTKMSAKERRIFRYTRADAWETTISQVDVMEGVEKGNVRCLYFVTPRLHANTIVDSCTITISQNHIDMIRDAMLTRLEVCKYKEIEFPVVLDGFINTFEFAPEESFSNIITVFNISAFRDNVDVAIIGNPPYRGKEVLKLYDDISKILSDNGVSQKYLALDSSIFP
;
A
#
# COMPACT_ATOMS: atom_id res chain seq x y z
N MET A 1 12.57 -12.78 44.67
CA MET A 1 12.89 -13.02 43.25
C MET A 1 12.38 -11.81 42.47
N PRO A 2 13.19 -11.11 41.67
CA PRO A 2 12.67 -10.05 40.81
C PRO A 2 12.00 -10.68 39.59
N ILE A 3 10.78 -10.24 39.32
CA ILE A 3 10.04 -10.53 38.08
C ILE A 3 10.79 -9.81 36.97
N GLN A 4 11.52 -10.55 36.14
CA GLN A 4 12.04 -10.02 34.89
C GLN A 4 10.84 -9.76 33.99
N ASN A 5 10.51 -8.48 33.79
CA ASN A 5 9.71 -8.04 32.66
C ASN A 5 10.51 -8.36 31.40
N THR A 6 10.34 -9.56 30.85
CA THR A 6 10.71 -9.87 29.49
C THR A 6 9.84 -8.99 28.59
N LYS A 7 10.34 -7.81 28.25
CA LYS A 7 9.99 -7.18 26.98
C LYS A 7 10.40 -8.19 25.91
N MET A 8 9.48 -9.07 25.53
CA MET A 8 9.59 -9.76 24.25
C MET A 8 9.69 -8.65 23.22
N SER A 9 10.87 -8.47 22.61
CA SER A 9 10.97 -7.59 21.45
C SER A 9 9.99 -8.15 20.43
N ALA A 10 8.92 -7.43 20.12
CA ALA A 10 7.99 -7.83 19.09
C ALA A 10 8.82 -8.11 17.82
N LYS A 11 8.65 -9.30 17.24
CA LYS A 11 9.39 -9.70 16.05
C LYS A 11 9.12 -8.67 14.94
N GLU A 12 10.17 -8.12 14.34
CA GLU A 12 10.01 -7.20 13.22
C GLU A 12 9.22 -7.89 12.11
N ARG A 13 8.12 -7.25 11.69
CA ARG A 13 7.18 -7.85 10.73
C ARG A 13 6.56 -6.78 9.87
N ARG A 14 6.55 -7.00 8.56
CA ARG A 14 5.83 -6.13 7.62
C ARG A 14 4.35 -6.48 7.65
N ILE A 15 3.50 -5.51 7.92
CA ILE A 15 2.04 -5.72 7.99
C ILE A 15 1.32 -5.24 6.74
N PHE A 16 1.96 -4.35 5.99
CA PHE A 16 1.43 -3.80 4.75
C PHE A 16 2.57 -3.41 3.82
N ARG A 17 2.40 -3.69 2.52
CA ARG A 17 3.18 -3.08 1.44
C ARG A 17 2.24 -2.60 0.34
N TYR A 18 2.50 -1.39 -0.12
CA TYR A 18 1.97 -0.89 -1.37
C TYR A 18 3.10 -0.72 -2.37
N THR A 19 2.92 -1.21 -3.59
CA THR A 19 3.82 -1.00 -4.71
C THR A 19 3.04 -0.46 -5.90
N ARG A 20 3.56 0.60 -6.52
CA ARG A 20 3.14 1.05 -7.85
C ARG A 20 4.21 0.72 -8.86
N ALA A 21 3.82 0.12 -9.97
CA ALA A 21 4.67 -0.10 -11.14
C ALA A 21 4.04 0.47 -12.40
N ASP A 22 4.85 0.67 -13.45
CA ASP A 22 4.34 0.94 -14.79
C ASP A 22 3.81 -0.34 -15.47
N ALA A 23 3.28 -0.20 -16.68
CA ALA A 23 2.76 -1.31 -17.49
C ALA A 23 3.82 -2.34 -17.92
N TRP A 24 5.11 -2.06 -17.70
CA TRP A 24 6.23 -2.98 -17.93
C TRP A 24 6.74 -3.59 -16.61
N GLU A 25 5.95 -3.50 -15.53
CA GLU A 25 6.27 -4.00 -14.20
C GLU A 25 7.50 -3.33 -13.56
N THR A 26 7.94 -2.17 -14.09
CA THR A 26 9.01 -1.40 -13.47
C THR A 26 8.45 -0.66 -12.27
N THR A 27 8.97 -0.94 -11.08
CA THR A 27 8.53 -0.28 -9.84
C THR A 27 8.82 1.23 -9.89
N ILE A 28 7.79 2.01 -9.60
CA ILE A 28 7.83 3.48 -9.52
C ILE A 28 7.87 3.92 -8.05
N SER A 29 7.05 3.32 -7.19
CA SER A 29 7.04 3.64 -5.76
C SER A 29 6.72 2.41 -4.91
N GLN A 30 7.21 2.42 -3.68
CA GLN A 30 6.90 1.41 -2.68
C GLN A 30 6.80 2.04 -1.29
N VAL A 31 5.83 1.59 -0.49
CA VAL A 31 5.70 1.92 0.93
C VAL A 31 5.51 0.64 1.73
N ASP A 32 6.38 0.45 2.73
CA ASP A 32 6.31 -0.66 3.68
C ASP A 32 5.95 -0.14 5.07
N VAL A 33 5.01 -0.80 5.74
CA VAL A 33 4.68 -0.56 7.15
C VAL A 33 5.12 -1.76 7.97
N MET A 34 5.95 -1.49 8.97
CA MET A 34 6.62 -2.46 9.82
C MET A 34 6.11 -2.37 11.26
N GLU A 35 5.71 -3.50 11.82
CA GLU A 35 5.47 -3.70 13.23
C GLU A 35 6.75 -4.18 13.93
N GLY A 36 6.90 -3.89 15.23
CA GLY A 36 8.05 -4.31 16.04
C GLY A 36 9.33 -3.51 15.81
N VAL A 37 9.28 -2.47 14.96
CA VAL A 37 10.38 -1.56 14.68
C VAL A 37 10.18 -0.24 15.42
N GLU A 38 11.08 0.11 16.33
CA GLU A 38 10.96 1.35 17.13
C GLU A 38 11.21 2.63 16.33
N LYS A 39 12.08 2.58 15.31
CA LYS A 39 12.45 3.73 14.47
C LYS A 39 12.45 3.34 13.00
N GLY A 40 11.78 4.16 12.18
CA GLY A 40 11.71 3.89 10.75
C GLY A 40 10.78 2.75 10.38
N ASN A 41 9.65 2.68 11.08
CA ASN A 41 8.63 1.68 10.87
C ASN A 41 7.75 1.93 9.62
N VAL A 42 7.95 3.06 8.94
CA VAL A 42 7.44 3.28 7.58
C VAL A 42 8.61 3.56 6.65
N ARG A 43 8.74 2.77 5.58
CA ARG A 43 9.87 2.83 4.64
C ARG A 43 9.33 3.09 3.24
N CYS A 44 9.78 4.17 2.63
CA CYS A 44 9.29 4.64 1.33
C CYS A 44 10.42 4.65 0.31
N LEU A 45 10.12 4.22 -0.91
CA LEU A 45 11.01 4.27 -2.07
C LEU A 45 10.27 4.90 -3.25
N TYR A 46 10.96 5.75 -4.01
CA TYR A 46 10.50 6.30 -5.27
C TYR A 46 11.62 6.22 -6.30
N PHE A 47 11.33 5.56 -7.42
CA PHE A 47 12.29 5.27 -8.47
C PHE A 47 12.08 6.23 -9.63
N VAL A 48 13.11 7.02 -9.95
CA VAL A 48 13.14 7.92 -11.09
C VAL A 48 14.06 7.32 -12.13
N THR A 49 13.49 6.85 -13.24
CA THR A 49 14.27 6.35 -14.38
C THR A 49 14.16 7.35 -15.54
N PRO A 50 15.09 8.31 -15.67
CA PRO A 50 15.03 9.30 -16.73
C PRO A 50 15.48 8.69 -18.08
N ARG A 51 14.56 8.05 -18.79
CA ARG A 51 14.72 7.48 -20.16
C ARG A 51 15.71 6.32 -20.28
N LEU A 52 15.78 5.73 -21.48
CA LEU A 52 16.73 4.66 -21.82
C LEU A 52 18.18 5.13 -21.59
N HIS A 53 18.96 4.28 -20.91
CA HIS A 53 20.40 4.42 -20.63
C HIS A 53 20.82 5.35 -19.48
N ALA A 54 19.89 5.92 -18.71
CA ALA A 54 20.23 6.63 -17.48
C ALA A 54 20.22 5.70 -16.26
N ASN A 55 21.02 6.03 -15.24
CA ASN A 55 20.95 5.37 -13.95
C ASN A 55 19.63 5.71 -13.27
N THR A 56 18.94 4.70 -12.73
CA THR A 56 17.78 4.92 -11.85
C THR A 56 18.23 5.65 -10.59
N ILE A 57 17.58 6.78 -10.32
CA ILE A 57 17.73 7.52 -9.07
C ILE A 57 16.68 7.00 -8.10
N VAL A 58 17.11 6.60 -6.91
CA VAL A 58 16.21 6.15 -5.84
C VAL A 58 16.13 7.24 -4.79
N ASP A 59 14.96 7.85 -4.69
CA ASP A 59 14.60 8.68 -3.56
C ASP A 59 14.00 7.78 -2.47
N SER A 60 14.50 7.90 -1.24
CA SER A 60 14.06 7.07 -0.12
C SER A 60 13.75 7.93 1.10
N CYS A 61 12.76 7.48 1.86
CA CYS A 61 12.36 8.13 3.11
C CYS A 61 12.06 7.07 4.15
N THR A 62 12.41 7.36 5.40
CA THR A 62 12.10 6.51 6.54
C THR A 62 11.46 7.37 7.61
N ILE A 63 10.24 7.00 7.99
CA ILE A 63 9.39 7.73 8.92
C ILE A 63 9.11 6.85 10.12
N THR A 64 9.03 7.46 11.29
CA THR A 64 8.62 6.79 12.53
C THR A 64 7.24 7.28 12.91
N ILE A 65 6.27 6.38 12.90
CA ILE A 65 4.91 6.62 13.39
C ILE A 65 4.69 5.90 14.72
N SER A 66 3.78 6.39 15.55
CA SER A 66 3.51 5.77 16.87
C SER A 66 2.90 4.37 16.73
N GLN A 67 3.06 3.54 17.76
CA GLN A 67 2.45 2.20 17.80
C GLN A 67 0.92 2.26 17.62
N ASN A 68 0.27 3.29 18.17
CA ASN A 68 -1.17 3.52 17.97
C ASN A 68 -1.55 3.62 16.48
N HIS A 69 -0.75 4.30 15.65
CA HIS A 69 -1.03 4.39 14.22
C HIS A 69 -0.76 3.06 13.48
N ILE A 70 0.25 2.30 13.91
CA ILE A 70 0.47 0.93 13.41
C ILE A 70 -0.73 0.04 13.76
N ASP A 71 -1.25 0.16 14.99
CA ASP A 71 -2.43 -0.58 15.44
C ASP A 71 -3.67 -0.18 14.65
N MET A 72 -3.89 1.12 14.38
CA MET A 72 -4.99 1.59 13.52
C MET A 72 -4.91 1.02 12.09
N ILE A 73 -3.72 0.96 11.50
CA ILE A 73 -3.53 0.34 10.17
C ILE A 73 -3.87 -1.16 10.23
N ARG A 74 -3.38 -1.86 11.25
CA ARG A 74 -3.68 -3.28 11.46
C ARG A 74 -5.18 -3.52 11.64
N ASP A 75 -5.84 -2.70 12.45
CA ASP A 75 -7.25 -2.80 12.76
C ASP A 75 -8.14 -2.50 11.54
N ALA A 76 -7.73 -1.54 10.69
CA ALA A 76 -8.40 -1.30 9.41
C ALA A 76 -8.39 -2.55 8.51
N MET A 77 -7.26 -3.25 8.44
CA MET A 77 -7.13 -4.51 7.70
C MET A 77 -7.92 -5.66 8.36
N LEU A 78 -7.88 -5.78 9.68
CA LEU A 78 -8.60 -6.83 10.43
C LEU A 78 -10.12 -6.66 10.36
N THR A 79 -10.62 -5.42 10.44
CA THR A 79 -12.05 -5.10 10.35
C THR A 79 -12.62 -5.42 8.97
N ARG A 80 -11.76 -5.42 7.93
CA ARG A 80 -12.10 -5.70 6.53
C ARG A 80 -11.29 -6.88 5.98
N LEU A 81 -11.10 -7.92 6.80
CA LEU A 81 -10.26 -9.07 6.46
C LEU A 81 -10.76 -9.81 5.20
N GLU A 82 -12.05 -9.75 4.89
CA GLU A 82 -12.64 -10.27 3.65
C GLU A 82 -12.10 -9.56 2.40
N VAL A 83 -11.83 -8.25 2.46
CA VAL A 83 -11.21 -7.49 1.37
C VAL A 83 -9.77 -7.95 1.18
N CYS A 84 -9.03 -8.11 2.27
CA CYS A 84 -7.65 -8.61 2.23
C CYS A 84 -7.54 -10.02 1.60
N LYS A 85 -8.63 -10.81 1.61
CA LYS A 85 -8.68 -12.19 1.08
C LYS A 85 -9.06 -12.30 -0.40
N TYR A 86 -9.33 -11.18 -1.08
CA TYR A 86 -9.64 -11.24 -2.51
C TYR A 86 -8.48 -11.86 -3.30
N LYS A 87 -8.82 -12.78 -4.22
CA LYS A 87 -7.84 -13.43 -5.10
C LYS A 87 -7.69 -12.69 -6.42
N GLU A 88 -8.80 -12.12 -6.90
CA GLU A 88 -8.91 -11.46 -8.18
C GLU A 88 -9.83 -10.25 -8.02
N ILE A 89 -9.47 -9.18 -8.73
CA ILE A 89 -10.19 -7.92 -8.81
C ILE A 89 -10.61 -7.72 -10.27
N GLU A 90 -11.74 -7.04 -10.46
CA GLU A 90 -12.28 -6.72 -11.77
C GLU A 90 -11.31 -5.87 -12.59
N PHE A 91 -11.43 -5.94 -13.91
CA PHE A 91 -10.53 -5.26 -14.84
C PHE A 91 -11.20 -4.02 -15.45
N PRO A 92 -10.70 -2.80 -15.18
CA PRO A 92 -11.14 -1.60 -15.90
C PRO A 92 -10.72 -1.65 -17.37
N VAL A 93 -11.59 -1.24 -18.30
CA VAL A 93 -11.32 -1.35 -19.76
C VAL A 93 -10.29 -0.35 -20.28
N VAL A 94 -10.13 0.78 -19.57
CA VAL A 94 -9.08 1.76 -19.86
C VAL A 94 -7.87 1.38 -19.03
N LEU A 95 -6.65 1.53 -19.58
CA LEU A 95 -5.37 1.35 -18.88
C LEU A 95 -4.66 2.71 -18.72
N ASP A 96 -4.38 3.13 -17.48
CA ASP A 96 -3.70 4.36 -17.08
C ASP A 96 -2.18 4.12 -17.03
N GLY A 97 -1.78 2.88 -17.31
CA GLY A 97 -0.40 2.45 -17.36
C GLY A 97 0.17 2.06 -16.01
N PHE A 98 -0.63 1.99 -14.95
CA PHE A 98 -0.17 1.64 -13.61
C PHE A 98 -0.70 0.30 -13.10
N ILE A 99 0.23 -0.48 -12.54
CA ILE A 99 -0.04 -1.71 -11.81
C ILE A 99 0.09 -1.38 -10.32
N ASN A 100 -0.96 -1.64 -9.56
CA ASN A 100 -0.99 -1.41 -8.12
C ASN A 100 -1.01 -2.76 -7.41
N THR A 101 -0.03 -2.99 -6.53
CA THR A 101 0.08 -4.22 -5.75
C THR A 101 -0.01 -3.89 -4.26
N PHE A 102 -0.94 -4.56 -3.58
CA PHE A 102 -1.17 -4.43 -2.15
C PHE A 102 -0.88 -5.77 -1.48
N GLU A 103 0.10 -5.80 -0.59
CA GLU A 103 0.36 -6.93 0.29
C GLU A 103 -0.23 -6.63 1.67
N PHE A 104 -1.23 -7.39 2.07
CA PHE A 104 -1.90 -7.28 3.36
C PHE A 104 -1.46 -8.44 4.26
N ALA A 105 -0.86 -8.13 5.40
CA ALA A 105 -0.48 -9.10 6.41
C ALA A 105 -0.85 -8.59 7.83
N PRO A 106 -2.14 -8.39 8.14
CA PRO A 106 -2.56 -7.92 9.47
C PRO A 106 -2.15 -8.83 10.63
N GLU A 107 -2.10 -10.15 10.42
CA GLU A 107 -1.77 -11.16 11.45
C GLU A 107 -0.65 -12.10 10.97
N GLU A 108 0.06 -12.77 11.89
CA GLU A 108 1.24 -13.58 11.52
C GLU A 108 0.91 -14.78 10.61
N SER A 109 -0.29 -15.34 10.76
CA SER A 109 -0.76 -16.52 10.03
C SER A 109 -1.33 -16.19 8.65
N PHE A 110 -1.45 -14.91 8.30
CA PHE A 110 -2.11 -14.47 7.08
C PHE A 110 -1.28 -13.42 6.34
N SER A 111 -1.04 -13.68 5.07
CA SER A 111 -0.58 -12.69 4.10
C SER A 111 -1.26 -12.98 2.77
N ASN A 112 -1.68 -11.92 2.09
CA ASN A 112 -2.21 -12.02 0.73
C ASN A 112 -1.75 -10.83 -0.11
N ILE A 113 -1.58 -11.06 -1.40
CA ILE A 113 -1.20 -10.04 -2.37
C ILE A 113 -2.36 -9.86 -3.34
N ILE A 114 -2.76 -8.61 -3.52
CA ILE A 114 -3.78 -8.21 -4.48
C ILE A 114 -3.13 -7.28 -5.50
N THR A 115 -3.18 -7.68 -6.77
CA THR A 115 -2.74 -6.85 -7.89
C THR A 115 -3.95 -6.31 -8.63
N VAL A 116 -3.97 -5.00 -8.87
CA VAL A 116 -5.07 -4.28 -9.53
C VAL A 116 -4.49 -3.37 -10.60
N PHE A 117 -5.07 -3.42 -11.79
CA PHE A 117 -4.78 -2.50 -12.88
C PHE A 117 -5.72 -1.30 -12.76
N ASN A 118 -5.20 -0.08 -12.91
CA ASN A 118 -6.01 1.13 -12.87
C ASN A 118 -6.96 1.25 -11.68
N ILE A 119 -6.45 1.07 -10.46
CA ILE A 119 -7.34 1.11 -9.30
C ILE A 119 -8.05 2.46 -9.13
N SER A 120 -7.49 3.53 -9.71
CA SER A 120 -8.11 4.86 -9.82
C SER A 120 -9.49 4.84 -10.51
N ALA A 121 -9.74 3.88 -11.42
CA ALA A 121 -11.00 3.72 -12.14
C ALA A 121 -12.17 3.29 -11.25
N PHE A 122 -11.90 2.82 -10.03
CA PHE A 122 -12.94 2.47 -9.06
C PHE A 122 -13.40 3.67 -8.20
N ARG A 123 -12.89 4.88 -8.42
CA ARG A 123 -13.38 6.12 -7.79
C ARG A 123 -14.74 6.51 -8.36
N ASP A 124 -15.60 7.07 -7.49
CA ASP A 124 -17.01 7.37 -7.82
C ASP A 124 -17.22 8.42 -8.93
N ASN A 125 -16.18 9.14 -9.32
CA ASN A 125 -16.22 10.23 -10.30
C ASN A 125 -15.55 9.89 -11.64
N VAL A 126 -15.20 8.62 -11.88
CA VAL A 126 -14.51 8.17 -13.10
C VAL A 126 -15.49 7.47 -14.04
N ASP A 127 -15.62 7.97 -15.26
CA ASP A 127 -16.46 7.38 -16.31
C ASP A 127 -15.67 6.33 -17.10
N VAL A 128 -15.48 5.15 -16.48
CA VAL A 128 -14.75 4.02 -17.07
C VAL A 128 -15.57 2.74 -16.90
N ALA A 129 -15.72 1.97 -17.99
CA ALA A 129 -16.35 0.67 -17.91
C ALA A 129 -15.43 -0.34 -17.17
N ILE A 130 -16.04 -1.17 -16.32
CA ILE A 130 -15.35 -2.20 -15.55
C ILE A 130 -15.91 -3.56 -15.96
N ILE A 131 -15.04 -4.47 -16.37
CA ILE A 131 -15.42 -5.85 -16.72
C ILE A 131 -15.60 -6.65 -15.43
N GLY A 132 -16.85 -6.94 -15.10
CA GLY A 132 -17.24 -7.69 -13.90
C GLY A 132 -18.65 -7.34 -13.46
N ASN A 133 -19.14 -8.00 -12.40
CA ASN A 133 -20.46 -7.72 -11.84
C ASN A 133 -20.33 -6.90 -10.56
N PRO A 134 -21.08 -5.80 -10.39
CA PRO A 134 -21.10 -5.05 -9.14
C PRO A 134 -21.72 -5.89 -7.99
N PRO A 135 -21.36 -5.61 -6.71
CA PRO A 135 -20.43 -4.57 -6.28
C PRO A 135 -18.97 -4.92 -6.59
N TYR A 136 -18.24 -3.96 -7.17
CA TYR A 136 -16.86 -4.19 -7.60
C TYR A 136 -15.90 -4.29 -6.41
N ARG A 137 -15.13 -5.37 -6.35
CA ARG A 137 -14.12 -5.59 -5.31
C ARG A 137 -13.01 -4.53 -5.33
N GLY A 138 -12.65 -4.03 -6.51
CA GLY A 138 -11.63 -2.98 -6.65
C GLY A 138 -11.96 -1.72 -5.86
N LYS A 139 -13.25 -1.37 -5.74
CA LYS A 139 -13.72 -0.24 -4.94
C LYS A 139 -13.49 -0.46 -3.44
N GLU A 140 -13.65 -1.69 -2.96
CA GLU A 140 -13.42 -2.02 -1.56
C GLU A 140 -11.92 -2.04 -1.21
N VAL A 141 -11.08 -2.58 -2.10
CA VAL A 141 -9.60 -2.48 -1.97
C VAL A 141 -9.16 -1.03 -1.95
N LEU A 142 -9.69 -0.19 -2.85
CA LEU A 142 -9.38 1.24 -2.91
C LEU A 142 -9.73 1.95 -1.59
N LYS A 143 -10.93 1.73 -1.05
CA LYS A 143 -11.31 2.32 0.25
C LYS A 143 -10.37 1.91 1.38
N LEU A 144 -10.00 0.62 1.44
CA LEU A 144 -9.09 0.13 2.47
C LEU A 144 -7.70 0.78 2.33
N TYR A 145 -7.23 0.94 1.10
CA TYR A 145 -6.01 1.68 0.83
C TYR A 145 -6.13 3.16 1.21
N ASP A 146 -7.24 3.82 0.91
CA ASP A 146 -7.47 5.23 1.27
C ASP A 146 -7.42 5.43 2.79
N ASP A 147 -8.01 4.51 3.57
CA ASP A 147 -7.92 4.53 5.04
C ASP A 147 -6.47 4.43 5.53
N ILE A 148 -5.68 3.49 4.99
CA ILE A 148 -4.28 3.29 5.36
C ILE A 148 -3.41 4.49 4.91
N SER A 149 -3.57 4.92 3.66
CA SER A 149 -2.81 6.03 3.07
C SER A 149 -3.09 7.36 3.78
N LYS A 150 -4.32 7.55 4.28
CA LYS A 150 -4.66 8.69 5.13
C LYS A 150 -3.84 8.68 6.42
N ILE A 151 -3.79 7.56 7.14
CA ILE A 151 -2.98 7.44 8.37
C ILE A 151 -1.50 7.73 8.06
N LEU A 152 -0.98 7.19 6.97
CA LEU A 152 0.41 7.38 6.55
C LEU A 152 0.72 8.85 6.20
N SER A 153 -0.15 9.49 5.43
CA SER A 153 0.03 10.88 5.02
C SER A 153 -0.12 11.87 6.17
N ASP A 154 -1.09 11.65 7.08
CA ASP A 154 -1.25 12.43 8.31
C ASP A 154 0.01 12.34 9.23
N ASN A 155 0.84 11.29 9.04
CA ASN A 155 2.10 11.08 9.74
C ASN A 155 3.35 11.41 8.90
N GLY A 156 3.20 12.15 7.80
CA GLY A 156 4.32 12.74 7.04
C GLY A 156 4.79 11.95 5.83
N VAL A 157 4.11 10.85 5.45
CA VAL A 157 4.42 10.16 4.19
C VAL A 157 3.97 11.02 3.01
N SER A 158 4.90 11.37 2.12
CA SER A 158 4.62 12.18 0.94
C SER A 158 3.71 11.45 -0.06
N GLN A 159 2.80 12.19 -0.68
CA GLN A 159 1.88 11.68 -1.71
C GLN A 159 2.59 11.03 -2.90
N LYS A 160 3.84 11.42 -3.22
CA LYS A 160 4.61 10.78 -4.30
C LYS A 160 4.82 9.28 -4.09
N TYR A 161 4.83 8.80 -2.84
CA TYR A 161 4.95 7.38 -2.51
C TYR A 161 3.59 6.65 -2.47
N LEU A 162 2.50 7.39 -2.25
CA LEU A 162 1.12 6.89 -2.08
C LEU A 162 0.24 7.08 -3.33
N ALA A 163 0.78 7.70 -4.37
CA ALA A 163 0.04 8.02 -5.58
C ALA A 163 -0.38 6.76 -6.32
N LEU A 164 -1.68 6.61 -6.60
CA LEU A 164 -2.24 5.47 -7.36
C LEU A 164 -2.11 5.61 -8.88
N ASP A 165 -1.95 6.85 -9.35
CA ASP A 165 -1.96 7.23 -10.77
C ASP A 165 -1.03 8.44 -11.02
N SER A 166 -1.07 9.00 -12.23
CA SER A 166 -0.26 10.16 -12.64
C SER A 166 -0.80 11.51 -12.18
N SER A 167 -1.99 11.59 -11.58
CA SER A 167 -2.68 12.86 -11.27
C SER A 167 -1.99 13.73 -10.20
N ILE A 168 -0.90 13.22 -9.60
CA ILE A 168 -0.13 13.90 -8.55
C ILE A 168 1.12 14.61 -9.12
N PHE A 169 1.37 14.52 -10.43
CA PHE A 169 2.42 15.28 -11.10
C PHE A 169 1.80 16.29 -12.09
N PRO A 170 1.90 17.61 -11.81
CA PRO A 170 1.60 18.65 -12.80
C PRO A 170 2.62 18.68 -13.94
#